data_AF-A0A924X199-F1
#
_entry.id   AF-A0A924X199-F1
#
_cell.length_a   1.000
_cell.length_b   1.000
_cell.length_c   1.000
_cell.angle_alpha   90.00
_cell.angle_beta   90.00
_cell.angle_gamma   90.00
#
_symmetry.space_group_name_H-M   'P 1'
#
loop_
_entity.id
_entity.type
_entity.pdbx_description
1 polymer ?
#
loop_
_entity_poly.entity_id
_entity_poly.type
_entity_poly.pdbx_seq_one_letter_code
_entity_poly.pdbx_strand_id
1 'polypeptide(L)' 'MRDISVRKKSQLETQQFNRSLKLLSICNETLIRATDEKQLIIEICRLAVEVGGYKMAWVGYAKDDA' A
#
# COMPACT_ATOMS: atom_id res chain seq x y z
N MET A 1 -3.27 -32.28 19.99
CA MET A 1 -3.56 -30.86 19.72
C MET A 1 -3.06 -30.58 18.30
N ARG A 2 -3.93 -30.30 17.33
CA ARG A 2 -3.49 -30.06 15.93
C ARG A 2 -2.78 -28.72 15.87
N ASP A 3 -1.57 -28.71 15.33
CA ASP A 3 -0.79 -27.49 15.15
C ASP A 3 -1.38 -26.65 14.01
N ILE A 4 -2.23 -25.69 14.39
CA ILE A 4 -2.91 -24.74 13.48
C ILE A 4 -2.01 -23.56 13.11
N SER A 5 -0.80 -23.48 13.66
CA SER A 5 0.10 -22.33 13.51
C SER A 5 0.60 -22.18 12.08
N VAL A 6 0.96 -23.29 11.44
CA VAL A 6 1.49 -23.31 10.05
C VAL A 6 0.42 -22.87 9.05
N ARG A 7 -0.81 -23.37 9.19
CA ARG A 7 -1.91 -23.05 8.28
C ARG A 7 -2.34 -21.59 8.41
N LYS A 8 -2.42 -21.06 9.64
CA LYS A 8 -2.71 -19.65 9.88
C LYS A 8 -1.63 -18.73 9.31
N LYS A 9 -0.35 -19.08 9.45
CA LYS A 9 0.77 -18.30 8.91
C LYS A 9 0.69 -18.17 7.39
N SER A 10 0.49 -19.29 6.68
CA SER A 10 0.34 -19.30 5.22
C SER A 10 -0.86 -18.48 4.73
N GLN A 11 -1.98 -18.52 5.46
CA GLN A 11 -3.15 -17.69 5.15
C GLN A 11 -2.86 -16.20 5.33
N LEU A 12 -2.15 -15.81 6.40
CA LEU A 12 -1.78 -14.42 6.65
C LEU A 12 -0.79 -13.88 5.62
N GLU A 13 0.17 -14.70 5.17
CA GLU A 13 1.11 -14.33 4.11
C GLU A 13 0.38 -14.14 2.77
N THR A 14 -0.54 -15.05 2.42
CA THR A 14 -1.36 -14.93 1.21
C THR A 14 -2.24 -13.68 1.23
N GLN A 15 -2.86 -13.38 2.39
CA GLN A 15 -3.68 -12.17 2.55
C GLN A 15 -2.86 -10.89 2.44
N GLN A 16 -1.66 -10.85 3.03
CA GLN A 16 -0.76 -9.71 2.90
C GLN A 16 -0.35 -9.49 1.44
N PHE A 17 0.04 -10.56 0.75
CA PHE A 17 0.42 -10.49 -0.67
C PHE A 17 -0.72 -9.97 -1.55
N ASN A 18 -1.93 -10.51 -1.36
CA ASN A 18 -3.11 -10.05 -2.10
C ASN A 18 -3.45 -8.58 -1.85
N ARG A 19 -3.29 -8.07 -0.61
CA ARG A 19 -3.48 -6.65 -0.30
C ARG A 19 -2.44 -5.77 -0.99
N SER A 20 -1.18 -6.18 -0.99
CA SER A 20 -0.11 -5.43 -1.67
C SER A 20 -0.31 -5.39 -3.19
N LEU A 21 -0.71 -6.51 -3.81
CA LEU A 21 -1.02 -6.54 -5.23
C LEU A 21 -2.23 -5.65 -5.59
N LYS A 22 -3.28 -5.71 -4.77
CA LYS A 22 -4.46 -4.85 -4.95
C LYS A 22 -4.09 -3.36 -4.83
N LEU A 23 -3.29 -3.00 -3.83
CA LEU A 23 -2.80 -1.64 -3.66
C LEU A 23 -2.04 -1.17 -4.91
N LEU A 24 -1.09 -1.97 -5.40
CA LEU A 24 -0.32 -1.63 -6.60
C LEU A 24 -1.21 -1.40 -7.83
N SER A 25 -2.21 -2.26 -8.05
CA SER A 25 -3.16 -2.11 -9.15
C SER A 25 -3.92 -0.79 -9.07
N ILE A 26 -4.46 -0.46 -7.89
CA ILE A 26 -5.22 0.79 -7.70
C ILE A 26 -4.30 2.00 -7.86
N CYS A 27 -3.09 1.98 -7.29
CA CYS A 27 -2.13 3.07 -7.46
C CYS A 27 -1.82 3.33 -8.94
N ASN A 28 -1.67 2.28 -9.75
CA ASN A 28 -1.44 2.43 -11.19
C ASN A 28 -2.65 3.06 -11.91
N GLU A 29 -3.88 2.64 -11.58
CA GLU A 29 -5.10 3.25 -12.14
C GLU A 29 -5.23 4.72 -11.74
N THR A 30 -4.93 5.06 -10.47
CA THR A 30 -4.94 6.43 -9.96
C THR A 30 -3.88 7.28 -10.67
N LEU A 31 -2.66 6.76 -10.85
CA LEU A 31 -1.57 7.42 -11.54
C LEU A 31 -1.94 7.78 -12.99
N ILE A 32 -2.54 6.86 -13.74
CA ILE A 32 -2.95 7.08 -15.14
C ILE A 32 -4.02 8.18 -15.25
N ARG A 33 -4.87 8.35 -14.24
CA ARG A 33 -5.96 9.33 -14.23
C ARG A 33 -5.60 10.65 -13.56
N ALA A 34 -4.43 10.75 -12.95
CA ALA A 34 -4.02 11.92 -12.20
C ALA A 34 -3.78 13.12 -13.11
N THR A 35 -4.28 14.28 -12.68
CA THR A 35 -4.07 15.57 -13.34
C THR A 35 -3.28 16.55 -12.46
N ASP A 36 -3.11 16.21 -11.18
CA ASP A 36 -2.40 17.00 -10.18
C ASP A 36 -1.52 16.08 -9.33
N GLU A 37 -0.22 16.39 -9.30
CA GLU A 37 0.79 15.57 -8.61
C GLU A 37 0.54 15.52 -7.09
N LYS A 38 0.11 16.64 -6.51
CA LYS A 38 -0.11 16.75 -5.06
C LYS A 38 -1.31 15.90 -4.64
N GLN A 39 -2.41 15.94 -5.40
CA GLN A 39 -3.58 15.11 -5.17
C GLN A 39 -3.26 13.62 -5.35
N LEU A 40 -2.47 13.28 -6.37
CA LEU A 40 -2.02 11.91 -6.58
C LEU A 40 -1.25 11.37 -5.38
N ILE A 41 -0.30 12.13 -4.85
CA ILE A 41 0.51 11.71 -3.70
C ILE A 41 -0.36 11.53 -2.45
N ILE A 42 -1.28 12.46 -2.19
CA ILE A 42 -2.24 12.35 -1.07
C ILE A 42 -3.06 11.07 -1.21
N GLU A 43 -3.58 10.80 -2.41
CA GLU A 43 -4.42 9.62 -2.66
C GLU A 43 -3.63 8.32 -2.54
N ILE A 44 -2.39 8.26 -3.04
CA ILE A 44 -1.51 7.09 -2.89
C ILE A 44 -1.20 6.84 -1.40
N CYS A 45 -0.88 7.86 -0.62
CA CYS A 45 -0.65 7.71 0.82
C CYS A 45 -1.90 7.18 1.53
N ARG A 46 -3.08 7.69 1.17
CA ARG A 46 -4.36 7.21 1.71
C ARG A 46 -4.61 5.74 1.36
N LEU A 47 -4.43 5.35 0.08
CA LEU A 47 -4.61 3.99 -0.39
C LEU A 47 -3.65 3.00 0.29
N ALA A 48 -2.41 3.40 0.56
CA ALA A 48 -1.45 2.57 1.28
C ALA A 48 -1.98 2.20 2.68
N VAL A 49 -2.60 3.14 3.38
CA VAL A 49 -3.22 2.88 4.69
C VAL A 49 -4.50 2.06 4.55
N GLU A 50 -5.44 2.51 3.72
CA GLU A 50 -6.79 1.92 3.62
C GLU A 50 -6.80 0.52 2.98
N VAL A 51 -6.00 0.32 1.92
CA VAL A 51 -5.98 -0.93 1.14
C VAL A 51 -4.77 -1.79 1.48
N GLY A 52 -3.59 -1.17 1.61
CA GLY A 52 -2.35 -1.87 1.96
C GLY A 52 -2.34 -2.41 3.39
N GLY A 53 -3.12 -1.78 4.29
CA GLY A 53 -3.14 -2.12 5.71
C GLY A 53 -1.89 -1.64 6.47
N TYR A 54 -1.17 -0.67 5.90
CA TYR A 54 -0.08 -0.01 6.61
C TYR A 54 -0.64 0.91 7.70
N LYS A 55 0.09 1.05 8.80
CA LYS A 55 -0.35 1.95 9.89
C LYS A 55 -0.27 3.43 9.50
N MET A 56 0.60 3.78 8.57
CA MET A 56 0.87 5.15 8.13
C MET A 56 1.62 5.13 6.79
N ALA A 57 1.44 6.17 5.99
CA ALA A 57 2.22 6.45 4.79
C ALA A 57 2.41 7.97 4.63
N TRP A 58 3.57 8.39 4.12
CA TRP A 58 3.91 9.79 3.85
C TRP A 58 4.92 9.86 2.70
N VAL A 59 4.99 11.01 2.03
CA VAL A 59 5.99 11.33 1.01
C VAL A 59 6.77 12.54 1.45
N GLY A 60 8.10 12.45 1.39
CA GLY A 60 9.03 13.55 1.64
C GLY A 60 9.76 13.92 0.37
N TYR A 61 9.82 15.22 0.09
CA TYR A 61 10.67 15.74 -0.98
C TYR A 61 12.06 16.04 -0.41
N ALA A 62 13.09 15.48 -1.04
CA ALA A 62 14.45 15.88 -0.73
C ALA A 62 14.62 17.34 -1.12
N LYS A 63 15.14 18.15 -0.19
CA LYS A 63 15.57 19.50 -0.48
C LYS A 63 17.08 19.46 -0.57
N ASP A 64 17.63 19.94 -1.68
CA ASP A 64 19.08 20.11 -1.78
C ASP A 64 19.49 21.23 -0.81
N ASP A 65 20.38 20.88 0.12
CA ASP A 65 21.07 21.86 0.96
C ASP A 65 22.12 22.55 0.07
N ALA A 66 21.92 23.85 -0.20
CA ALA A 66 22.83 24.68 -1.00
C ALA A 66 24.01 25.20 -0.18
#